data_AF-A0A286DTR1-F1
#
_entry.id   AF-A0A286DTR1-F1
#
_cell.length_a   1.000
_cell.length_b   1.000
_cell.length_c   1.000
_cell.angle_alpha   90.00
_cell.angle_beta   90.00
_cell.angle_gamma   90.00
#
_symmetry.space_group_name_H-M   'P 1'
#
loop_
_entity.id
_entity.type
_entity.pdbx_description
1 polymer ?
#
loop_
_entity_poly.entity_id
_entity_poly.type
_entity_poly.pdbx_seq_one_letter_code
_entity_poly.pdbx_strand_id
1 'polypeptide(L)' 'MILTPGGTFVVQGREVTDPHALAQMDIPDYETVVEVPRTAITALLEEPRGADLRRRAQPAL' A
#
# COMPACT_ATOMS: atom_id res chain seq x y z
N MET A 1 1.80 6.25 -0.21
CA MET A 1 1.54 5.80 1.16
C MET A 1 1.53 7.01 2.08
N ILE A 2 0.61 7.06 3.03
CA ILE A 2 0.37 8.25 3.87
C ILE A 2 0.33 7.81 5.33
N LEU A 3 1.14 8.43 6.20
CA LEU A 3 1.03 8.24 7.65
C LEU A 3 -0.22 8.97 8.15
N THR A 4 -1.07 8.26 8.88
CA THR A 4 -2.27 8.84 9.51
C THR A 4 -1.91 9.47 10.85
N PRO A 5 -2.72 10.42 11.36
CA PRO A 5 -2.54 10.96 12.70
C PRO A 5 -2.58 9.90 13.81
N GLY A 6 -3.20 8.75 13.56
CA GLY A 6 -3.25 7.62 14.49
C GLY A 6 -1.99 6.73 14.50
N GLY A 7 -0.95 7.08 13.74
CA GLY A 7 0.28 6.28 13.66
C GLY A 7 0.18 5.05 12.76
N THR A 8 -0.86 4.97 11.90
CA THR A 8 -1.03 3.89 10.92
C THR A 8 -0.68 4.37 9.51
N PHE A 9 -0.49 3.45 8.57
CA PHE A 9 -0.19 3.80 7.17
C PHE A 9 -1.36 3.46 6.25
N VAL A 10 -1.71 4.39 5.36
CA VAL A 10 -2.55 4.10 4.18
C VAL A 10 -1.65 3.69 3.03
N VAL A 11 -1.74 2.44 2.60
CA VAL A 11 -0.97 1.86 1.49
C VAL A 11 -1.84 1.83 0.23
N GLN A 12 -1.27 2.19 -0.92
CA GLN A 12 -1.93 2.09 -2.23
C GLN A 12 -1.10 1.21 -3.14
N GLY A 13 -1.75 0.28 -3.81
CA GLY A 13 -1.14 -0.68 -4.74
C GLY A 13 -2.15 -1.14 -5.78
N ARG A 14 -1.74 -2.10 -6.62
CA ARG A 14 -2.64 -2.71 -7.62
C ARG A 14 -3.40 -3.85 -6.98
N GLU A 15 -4.71 -3.92 -7.17
CA GLU A 15 -5.50 -5.05 -6.68
C GLU A 15 -4.97 -6.38 -7.23
N VAL A 16 -4.81 -7.37 -6.35
CA VAL A 16 -4.44 -8.74 -6.73
C VAL A 16 -5.69 -9.44 -7.26
N THR A 17 -5.63 -9.85 -8.51
CA THR A 17 -6.73 -10.53 -9.20
C THR A 17 -6.39 -11.95 -9.64
N ASP A 18 -5.15 -12.40 -9.38
CA ASP A 18 -4.73 -13.78 -9.67
C ASP A 18 -5.43 -14.77 -8.73
N PRO A 19 -6.33 -15.63 -9.23
CA PRO A 19 -7.10 -16.54 -8.40
C PRO A 19 -6.23 -17.59 -7.71
N HIS A 20 -5.09 -17.97 -8.29
CA HIS A 20 -4.20 -18.95 -7.66
C HIS A 20 -3.47 -18.34 -6.46
N ALA A 21 -3.03 -17.09 -6.56
CA ALA A 21 -2.44 -16.37 -5.42
C ALA A 21 -3.48 -16.16 -4.30
N LEU A 22 -4.70 -15.72 -4.65
CA LEU A 22 -5.76 -15.48 -3.67
C LEU A 22 -6.19 -16.76 -2.95
N ALA A 23 -6.27 -17.90 -3.64
CA ALA A 23 -6.63 -19.18 -3.03
C ALA A 23 -5.62 -19.71 -2.00
N GLN A 24 -4.40 -19.16 -1.97
CA GLN A 24 -3.39 -19.50 -0.95
C GLN A 24 -3.47 -18.63 0.30
N MET A 25 -4.38 -17.67 0.35
CA MET A 25 -4.53 -16.70 1.43
C MET A 25 -5.82 -16.97 2.22
N ASP A 26 -5.81 -16.67 3.51
CA ASP A 26 -7.00 -16.70 4.35
C ASP A 26 -7.54 -15.27 4.49
N ILE A 27 -8.39 -14.86 3.54
CA ILE A 27 -8.89 -13.48 3.43
C ILE A 27 -10.40 -13.50 3.63
N PRO A 28 -10.91 -12.78 4.63
CA PRO A 28 -12.35 -12.60 4.78
C PRO A 28 -12.98 -11.90 3.57
N ASP A 29 -14.25 -12.17 3.28
CA ASP A 29 -14.98 -11.58 2.13
C ASP A 29 -15.04 -10.05 2.13
N TYR A 30 -14.77 -9.41 3.28
CA TYR A 30 -14.75 -7.95 3.44
C TYR A 30 -13.35 -7.33 3.34
N GLU A 31 -12.32 -8.11 3.00
CA GLU A 31 -10.95 -7.66 2.80
C GLU A 31 -10.46 -7.92 1.36
N THR A 32 -9.41 -7.22 0.95
CA THR A 32 -8.77 -7.38 -0.36
C THR A 32 -7.27 -7.19 -0.26
N VAL A 33 -6.53 -7.58 -1.30
CA VAL A 33 -5.06 -7.52 -1.36
C VAL A 33 -4.62 -6.57 -2.45
N VAL A 34 -3.58 -5.81 -2.15
CA VAL A 34 -2.88 -4.99 -3.12
C VAL A 34 -1.43 -5.42 -3.26
N GLU A 35 -0.96 -5.51 -4.49
CA GLU A 35 0.45 -5.63 -4.82
C GLU A 35 1.13 -4.27 -4.68
N VAL A 36 2.23 -4.25 -3.93
CA VAL A 36 3.00 -3.05 -3.64
C VAL A 36 4.46 -3.28 -4.04
N PRO A 37 5.09 -2.38 -4.82
CA PRO A 37 6.50 -2.51 -5.16
C PRO A 37 7.38 -2.55 -3.91
N ARG A 38 8.39 -3.44 -3.89
CA ARG A 38 9.33 -3.58 -2.76
C ARG A 38 9.97 -2.24 -2.35
N THR A 39 10.27 -1.37 -3.31
CA THR A 39 10.84 -0.04 -3.07
C THR A 39 9.94 0.87 -2.24
N ALA A 40 8.62 0.69 -2.30
CA ALA A 40 7.67 1.45 -1.47
C ALA A 40 7.68 0.98 -0.01
N ILE A 41 8.05 -0.29 0.25
CA ILE A 41 8.21 -0.84 1.60
C ILE A 41 9.55 -0.47 2.20
N THR A 42 10.63 -0.43 1.42
CA THR A 42 11.95 0.02 1.93
C THR A 42 11.88 1.42 2.54
N ALA A 43 11.08 2.32 1.96
CA ALA A 43 10.81 3.64 2.52
C ALA A 43 10.11 3.64 3.90
N LEU A 44 9.57 2.51 4.38
CA LEU A 44 9.02 2.36 5.74
C LEU A 44 10.07 2.01 6.79
N LEU A 45 11.11 1.29 6.37
CA LEU A 45 12.10 0.73 7.30
C LEU A 45 13.17 1.75 7.66
N GLU A 46 13.35 2.78 6.84
CA GLU A 46 14.20 3.91 7.15
C GLU A 46 13.40 4.90 8.01
N GLU A 47 13.85 5.17 9.25
CA GLU A 47 13.19 6.13 10.15
C GLU A 47 12.90 7.45 9.42
N PRO A 48 11.69 8.03 9.57
CA PRO A 48 11.25 9.14 8.73
C PRO A 48 12.02 10.41 9.09
N ARG A 49 13.19 10.60 8.51
CA ARG A 49 13.79 11.93 8.37
C ARG A 49 13.08 12.63 7.21
N GLY A 50 11.87 13.11 7.47
CA GLY A 50 11.19 14.12 6.65
C GLY A 50 10.85 13.72 5.21
N ALA A 51 10.68 12.42 4.92
CA ALA A 51 10.22 11.99 3.60
C ALA A 51 8.70 12.17 3.49
N ASP A 52 8.28 13.40 3.20
CA ASP A 52 7.01 13.66 2.52
C ASP A 52 7.02 12.85 1.21
N LEU A 53 6.47 11.63 1.25
CA LEU A 53 6.24 10.79 0.08
C LEU A 53 5.18 11.47 -0.79
N ARG A 54 5.67 12.42 -1.60
CA ARG A 54 4.91 13.34 -2.45
C ARG A 54 3.76 12.63 -3.15
N ARG A 55 2.55 13.15 -2.90
CA ARG A 55 1.33 12.94 -3.70
C ARG A 55 1.67 13.08 -5.18
N ARG A 56 1.74 11.98 -5.94
CA ARG A 56 1.47 12.03 -7.38
C ARG A 56 -0.03 12.22 -7.52
N ALA A 57 -0.48 13.47 -7.42
CA ALA A 57 -1.79 13.85 -7.90
C ALA A 57 -1.74 13.68 -9.42
N GLN A 58 -2.24 12.55 -9.91
CA GLN A 58 -2.74 12.51 -11.28
C GLN A 58 -3.96 13.45 -11.28
N PRO A 59 -4.01 14.47 -12.16
CA PRO A 59 -5.20 15.27 -12.29
C PRO A 59 -6.30 14.34 -12.84
N ALA A 60 -7.39 14.23 -12.09
CA ALA A 60 -8.62 13.64 -12.63
C ALA A 60 -9.09 14.54 -13.78
N LEU A 61 -9.20 13.96 -14.98
CA LEU A 61 -9.93 14.53 -16.12
C LEU A 61 -11.43 14.37 -15.87
#